data_AF-A0ABD0PPR4-F1
#
_entry.id   AF-A0ABD0PPR4-F1
#
_cell.length_a   1.000
_cell.length_b   1.000
_cell.length_c   1.000
_cell.angle_alpha   90.00
_cell.angle_beta   90.00
_cell.angle_gamma   90.00
#
_symmetry.space_group_name_H-M   'P 1'
#
loop_
_entity.id
_entity.type
_entity.pdbx_description
1 polymer ?
#
loop_
_entity_poly.entity_id
_entity_poly.type
_entity_poly.pdbx_seq_one_letter_code
_entity_poly.pdbx_strand_id
1 'polypeptide(L)'
;SNDALRGSTPQASAQVLQWVSFADSEIIPPASAWVFPTLGIMQFNKQATEQAKEEVKRVLAVLNQHLNTRTFLVGERVSLADITVVCSLLWLYKQ
;
A
#
# COMPACT_ATOMS: atom_id res chain seq x y z
N SER A 1 -16.21 -8.81 -16.86
CA SER A 1 -16.48 -9.62 -15.65
C SER A 1 -15.67 -9.08 -14.48
N ASN A 2 -16.21 -9.12 -13.27
CA ASN A 2 -15.53 -8.73 -12.03
C ASN A 2 -14.37 -9.67 -11.67
N ASP A 3 -14.30 -10.86 -12.26
CA ASP A 3 -13.24 -11.87 -12.03
C ASP A 3 -11.86 -11.35 -12.41
N ALA A 4 -11.80 -10.39 -13.34
CA ALA A 4 -10.59 -9.69 -13.70
C ALA A 4 -9.94 -8.97 -12.50
N LEU A 5 -10.76 -8.33 -11.67
CA LEU A 5 -10.30 -7.55 -10.51
C LEU A 5 -9.95 -8.45 -9.33
N ARG A 6 -10.59 -9.62 -9.23
CA ARG A 6 -10.39 -10.62 -8.17
C ARG A 6 -9.33 -11.66 -8.50
N GLY A 7 -8.70 -11.58 -9.68
CA GLY A 7 -7.80 -12.61 -10.19
C GLY A 7 -8.56 -13.75 -10.87
N SER A 8 -8.12 -14.14 -12.06
CA SER A 8 -8.81 -15.16 -12.88
C SER A 8 -8.42 -16.60 -12.56
N THR A 9 -7.46 -16.81 -11.65
CA THR A 9 -7.05 -18.13 -11.16
C THR A 9 -6.97 -18.10 -9.63
N PRO A 10 -7.12 -19.24 -8.93
CA PRO A 10 -7.00 -19.28 -7.47
C PRO A 10 -5.69 -18.66 -6.95
N GLN A 11 -4.58 -18.86 -7.66
CA GLN A 11 -3.29 -18.27 -7.33
C GLN A 11 -3.31 -16.74 -7.45
N ALA A 12 -3.87 -16.21 -8.55
CA ALA A 12 -4.00 -14.77 -8.73
C ALA A 12 -4.93 -14.16 -7.67
N SER A 13 -6.03 -14.83 -7.33
CA SER A 13 -6.92 -14.38 -6.26
C SER A 13 -6.24 -14.35 -4.89
N ALA A 14 -5.42 -15.36 -4.58
CA ALA A 14 -4.64 -15.37 -3.35
C ALA A 14 -3.62 -14.22 -3.31
N GLN A 15 -2.94 -13.94 -4.43
CA GLN A 15 -2.02 -12.81 -4.53
C GLN A 15 -2.74 -11.46 -4.40
N VAL A 16 -3.95 -11.32 -4.96
CA VAL A 16 -4.77 -10.12 -4.78
C VAL A 16 -5.06 -9.91 -3.29
N LEU A 17 -5.51 -10.95 -2.58
CA LEU A 17 -5.76 -10.88 -1.14
C LEU A 17 -4.51 -10.59 -0.33
N GLN A 18 -3.35 -11.14 -0.71
CA GLN A 18 -2.07 -10.85 -0.07
C GLN A 18 -1.76 -9.35 -0.12
N TRP A 19 -1.89 -8.71 -1.28
CA TRP A 19 -1.62 -7.28 -1.44
C TRP A 19 -2.62 -6.39 -0.71
N VAL A 20 -3.89 -6.79 -0.69
CA VAL A 20 -4.93 -6.10 0.10
C VAL A 20 -4.57 -6.16 1.59
N SER A 21 -4.26 -7.35 2.11
CA SER A 21 -3.86 -7.52 3.51
C SER A 21 -2.55 -6.78 3.84
N PHE A 22 -1.60 -6.76 2.91
CA PHE A 22 -0.36 -6.00 3.04
C PHE A 22 -0.63 -4.50 3.15
N ALA A 23 -1.55 -3.96 2.35
CA ALA A 23 -1.94 -2.56 2.44
C ALA A 23 -2.52 -2.23 3.82
N ASP A 24 -3.43 -3.07 4.32
CA ASP A 24 -4.08 -2.85 5.62
C ASP A 24 -3.11 -2.95 6.81
N SER A 25 -2.15 -3.87 6.75
CA SER A 25 -1.25 -4.17 7.88
C SER A 25 0.04 -3.35 7.86
N GLU A 26 0.61 -3.12 6.67
CA GLU A 26 1.96 -2.55 6.53
C GLU A 26 1.95 -1.11 6.00
N ILE A 27 0.92 -0.70 5.25
CA ILE A 27 0.88 0.66 4.64
C ILE A 27 0.05 1.62 5.49
N ILE A 28 -1.19 1.25 5.80
CA ILE A 28 -2.15 2.16 6.45
C ILE A 28 -1.65 2.66 7.82
N PRO A 29 -1.10 1.81 8.72
CA PRO A 29 -0.66 2.26 10.04
C PRO A 29 0.45 3.33 9.99
N PRO A 30 1.60 3.12 9.31
CA PRO A 30 2.63 4.14 9.24
C PRO A 30 2.22 5.35 8.39
N ALA A 31 1.40 5.15 7.34
CA ALA A 31 0.85 6.27 6.58
C ALA A 31 0.01 7.20 7.46
N SER A 32 -0.87 6.63 8.29
CA SER A 32 -1.72 7.38 9.21
C SER A 32 -0.90 8.11 10.28
N ALA A 33 0.08 7.42 10.88
CA ALA A 33 0.96 8.01 11.89
C ALA A 33 1.78 9.20 11.38
N TRP A 34 2.14 9.20 10.09
CA TRP A 34 2.85 10.32 9.46
C TRP A 34 1.91 11.43 8.99
N VAL A 35 0.79 11.11 8.33
CA VAL A 35 -0.09 12.11 7.71
C VAL A 35 -1.03 12.78 8.72
N PHE A 36 -1.60 12.05 9.67
CA PHE A 36 -2.63 12.63 10.56
C PHE A 36 -2.16 13.86 11.38
N PRO A 37 -0.89 13.96 11.83
CA PRO A 37 -0.37 15.18 12.44
C PRO A 37 -0.39 16.40 11.52
N THR A 38 -0.13 16.23 10.22
CA THR A 38 -0.12 17.35 9.24
C THR A 38 -1.52 17.87 8.94
N LEU A 39 -2.53 17.01 9.12
CA LEU A 39 -3.95 17.34 8.96
C LEU A 39 -4.59 17.87 10.26
N GLY A 40 -3.85 17.96 11.37
CA GLY A 40 -4.37 18.38 12.66
C GLY A 40 -5.31 17.37 13.33
N ILE A 41 -5.34 16.12 12.86
CA ILE A 41 -6.19 15.04 13.40
C ILE A 41 -5.59 14.49 14.71
N MET A 42 -4.25 14.45 14.81
CA MET A 42 -3.54 14.00 16.01
C MET A 42 -2.38 14.93 16.36
N GLN A 43 -1.93 14.85 17.62
CA GLN A 43 -0.75 15.61 18.07
C GLN A 43 0.52 15.08 17.41
N PHE A 44 1.41 16.00 17.01
CA PHE A 44 2.70 15.64 16.43
C PHE A 44 3.62 15.02 17.50
N ASN A 45 4.09 13.80 17.21
CA ASN A 45 5.15 13.15 17.97
C ASN A 45 6.33 12.88 17.04
N LYS A 46 7.47 13.51 17.31
CA LYS A 46 8.68 13.41 16.48
C LYS A 46 9.18 11.98 16.36
N GLN A 47 9.25 11.23 17.46
CA GLN A 47 9.77 9.86 17.45
C GLN A 47 8.87 8.93 16.63
N ALA A 48 7.56 9.00 16.86
CA ALA A 48 6.59 8.20 16.12
C ALA A 48 6.58 8.55 14.62
N THR A 49 6.70 9.84 14.29
CA THR A 49 6.74 10.29 12.89
C THR A 49 7.99 9.79 12.16
N GLU A 50 9.16 9.86 12.79
CA GLU A 50 10.39 9.35 12.17
C GLU A 50 10.38 7.82 12.03
N GLN A 51 9.82 7.09 13.00
CA GLN A 51 9.61 5.64 12.87
C GLN A 51 8.66 5.31 11.71
N ALA A 52 7.53 6.03 11.59
CA ALA A 52 6.58 5.87 10.51
C ALA A 52 7.22 6.14 9.13
N LYS A 53 8.10 7.15 9.03
CA LYS A 53 8.86 7.42 7.79
C LYS A 53 9.76 6.25 7.39
N GLU A 54 10.48 5.67 8.34
CA GLU A 54 11.33 4.50 8.07
C GLU A 54 10.50 3.26 7.68
N GLU A 55 9.34 3.06 8.29
CA GLU A 55 8.39 2.01 7.92
C GLU A 55 7.86 2.21 6.49
N VAL A 56 7.43 3.42 6.13
CA VAL A 56 7.01 3.75 4.77
C VAL A 56 8.14 3.50 3.77
N LYS A 57 9.39 3.86 4.09
CA LYS A 57 10.54 3.56 3.20
C LYS A 57 10.71 2.06 2.98
N ARG A 58 10.55 1.22 4.01
CA ARG A 58 10.61 -0.24 3.88
C ARG A 58 9.50 -0.78 2.97
N VAL A 59 8.27 -0.31 3.17
CA VAL A 59 7.12 -0.65 2.31
C VAL A 59 7.40 -0.28 0.84
N LEU A 60 7.88 0.94 0.60
CA LEU A 60 8.19 1.40 -0.76
C LEU A 60 9.32 0.59 -1.39
N ALA A 61 10.30 0.13 -0.61
CA ALA A 61 11.36 -0.76 -1.10
C ALA A 61 10.79 -2.12 -1.54
N VAL A 62 9.86 -2.71 -0.78
CA VAL A 62 9.16 -3.96 -1.16
C VAL A 62 8.40 -3.77 -2.48
N LEU A 63 7.65 -2.67 -2.60
CA LEU A 63 6.91 -2.36 -3.82
C LEU A 63 7.86 -2.14 -5.01
N ASN A 64 8.93 -1.39 -4.82
CA ASN A 64 9.93 -1.13 -5.85
C ASN A 64 10.58 -2.44 -6.35
N GLN A 65 10.94 -3.35 -5.43
CA GLN A 65 11.49 -4.64 -5.80
C GLN A 65 10.48 -5.49 -6.59
N HIS A 66 9.21 -5.52 -6.16
CA HIS A 66 8.17 -6.31 -6.81
C HIS A 66 7.83 -5.80 -8.22
N LEU A 67 7.76 -4.48 -8.36
CA LEU A 67 7.39 -3.78 -9.59
C LEU A 67 8.57 -3.61 -10.56
N ASN A 68 9.81 -3.86 -10.13
CA ASN A 68 10.99 -3.74 -10.99
C ASN A 68 10.89 -4.56 -12.29
N THR A 69 10.13 -5.66 -12.27
CA THR A 69 9.91 -6.53 -13.43
C THR A 69 8.43 -6.71 -13.76
N ARG A 70 7.52 -5.88 -13.21
CA ARG A 70 6.06 -6.05 -13.34
C ARG A 70 5.37 -4.71 -13.52
N THR A 71 4.41 -4.66 -14.44
CA THR A 71 3.59 -3.46 -14.68
C THR A 71 2.54 -3.27 -13.58
N PHE A 72 1.95 -4.36 -13.08
CA PHE A 72 0.92 -4.38 -12.04
C PHE A 72 1.30 -5.34 -10.91
N LEU A 73 0.65 -5.22 -9.76
CA LEU A 73 0.93 -6.05 -8.59
C LEU A 73 0.58 -7.52 -8.81
N VAL A 74 -0.47 -7.81 -9.59
CA VAL A 74 -0.91 -9.18 -9.90
C VAL A 74 -1.27 -9.30 -11.38
N GLY A 75 -0.51 -10.14 -12.10
CA GLY A 75 -0.69 -10.33 -13.55
C GLY A 75 -0.36 -9.08 -14.37
N GLU A 76 -0.94 -9.00 -15.57
CA GLU A 76 -0.63 -7.95 -16.57
C GLU A 76 -1.77 -6.93 -16.75
N ARG A 77 -2.61 -6.75 -15.73
CA ARG A 77 -3.72 -5.79 -15.74
C ARG A 77 -4.03 -5.31 -14.33
N VAL A 78 -4.68 -4.15 -14.24
CA VAL A 78 -5.19 -3.61 -12.97
C VAL A 78 -6.12 -4.61 -12.28
N SER A 79 -5.85 -4.81 -10.99
CA SER A 79 -6.61 -5.66 -10.07
C SER A 79 -6.96 -4.88 -8.80
N LEU A 80 -7.71 -5.52 -7.88
CA LEU A 80 -7.96 -4.93 -6.55
C LEU A 80 -6.68 -4.69 -5.76
N ALA A 81 -5.61 -5.46 -5.99
CA ALA A 81 -4.32 -5.22 -5.35
C ALA A 81 -3.81 -3.80 -5.64
N ASP A 82 -3.80 -3.43 -6.93
CA ASP A 82 -3.31 -2.13 -7.38
C ASP A 82 -4.14 -0.98 -6.83
N ILE A 83 -5.47 -1.11 -6.92
CA ILE A 83 -6.41 -0.09 -6.43
C ILE A 83 -6.23 0.12 -4.93
N THR A 84 -6.21 -0.96 -4.14
CA THR A 84 -6.07 -0.87 -2.69
C THR A 84 -4.73 -0.27 -2.29
N VAL A 85 -3.61 -0.76 -2.85
CA VAL A 85 -2.27 -0.24 -2.49
C VAL A 85 -2.13 1.24 -2.87
N VAL A 86 -2.60 1.65 -4.06
CA VAL A 86 -2.55 3.06 -4.49
C VAL A 86 -3.41 3.94 -3.60
N CYS A 87 -4.63 3.51 -3.26
CA CYS A 87 -5.50 4.26 -2.34
C CYS A 87 -4.88 4.42 -0.95
N SER A 88 -4.21 3.38 -0.43
CA SER A 88 -3.52 3.43 0.87
C SER A 88 -2.30 4.35 0.85
N LEU A 89 -1.64 4.52 -0.30
CA LEU A 89 -0.49 5.42 -0.47
C LEU A 89 -0.89 6.88 -0.80
N LEU A 90 -2.13 7.13 -1.22
CA LEU A 90 -2.56 8.41 -1.80
C LEU A 90 -2.20 9.62 -0.93
N TRP A 91 -2.47 9.53 0.37
CA TRP A 91 -2.23 10.64 1.29
C TRP A 91 -0.76 10.94 1.51
N LEU A 92 0.11 9.92 1.50
CA LEU A 92 1.56 10.09 1.58
C LEU A 92 2.10 10.88 0.38
N TYR A 93 1.51 10.69 -0.81
CA TYR A 93 1.91 11.40 -2.04
C TYR A 93 1.27 12.78 -2.20
N LYS A 94 0.24 13.10 -1.40
CA LYS A 94 -0.40 14.43 -1.40
C LYS A 94 0.22 15.41 -0.41
N GLN A 95 1.18 14.95 0.38
CA GLN A 95 1.87 15.74 1.38
C GLN A 95 2.88 16.70 0.76
#